data_AF-A0A6N9SL60-F1
#
_entry.id   AF-A0A6N9SL60-F1
#
_cell.length_a   1.000
_cell.length_b   1.000
_cell.length_c   1.000
_cell.angle_alpha   90.00
_cell.angle_beta   90.00
_cell.angle_gamma   90.00
#
_symmetry.space_group_name_H-M   'P 1'
#
loop_
_entity.id
_entity.type
_entity.pdbx_description
1 polymer ?
#
loop_
_entity_poly.entity_id
_entity_poly.type
_entity_poly.pdbx_seq_one_letter_code
_entity_poly.pdbx_strand_id
1 'polypeptide(L)'
;MKRGEKVVLGIIGLMAIAAVVQNQLFSRPTTGPAADKGIPFYTTASPELARHGSDLVRENDCRQCHSLWSVRNIMQSVPSPSLDGMGDLRTEAWLYAYLSSPAPQSILPSRLKPEYRMPSFASLPEEERRTLAKYLASLHVKDWYLEETRKSEYEKLTGKDDYKK
;
A
#
# COMPACT_ATOMS: atom_id res chain seq x y z
N MET A 1 -24.55 3.14 -54.82
CA MET A 1 -24.07 2.01 -54.01
C MET A 1 -24.25 0.70 -54.74
N LYS A 2 -23.18 -0.08 -54.86
CA LYS A 2 -23.24 -1.42 -55.47
C LYS A 2 -23.94 -2.38 -54.51
N ARG A 3 -24.60 -3.43 -55.01
CA ARG A 3 -25.34 -4.40 -54.17
C ARG A 3 -24.51 -4.95 -53.00
N GLY A 4 -23.22 -5.20 -53.21
CA GLY A 4 -22.31 -5.70 -52.17
C GLY A 4 -22.05 -4.72 -51.03
N GLU A 5 -22.08 -3.41 -51.29
CA GLU A 5 -21.83 -2.37 -50.28
C GLU A 5 -22.99 -2.28 -49.26
N LYS A 6 -24.23 -2.45 -49.74
CA LYS A 6 -25.41 -2.51 -48.88
C LYS A 6 -25.40 -3.74 -47.97
N VAL A 7 -24.87 -4.86 -48.45
CA VAL A 7 -24.73 -6.10 -47.66
C VAL A 7 -23.68 -5.92 -46.56
N VAL A 8 -22.52 -5.33 -46.89
CA VAL A 8 -21.47 -5.06 -45.91
C VAL A 8 -21.95 -4.12 -44.80
N LEU A 9 -22.61 -3.01 -45.16
CA LEU A 9 -23.15 -2.07 -44.18
C LEU A 9 -24.25 -2.69 -43.32
N GLY A 10 -25.08 -3.57 -43.88
CA GLY A 10 -26.07 -4.33 -43.13
C GLY A 10 -25.42 -5.23 -42.07
N ILE A 11 -24.35 -5.95 -42.43
CA ILE A 11 -23.62 -6.84 -41.50
C ILE A 11 -22.95 -6.03 -40.38
N ILE A 12 -22.31 -4.90 -40.70
CA ILE A 12 -21.67 -4.02 -39.71
C ILE A 12 -22.71 -3.48 -38.72
N GLY A 13 -23.85 -2.99 -39.23
CA GLY A 13 -24.94 -2.52 -38.39
C GLY A 13 -25.47 -3.61 -37.45
N LEU A 14 -25.61 -4.84 -37.96
CA LEU A 14 -26.10 -5.97 -37.18
C LEU A 14 -25.09 -6.39 -36.10
N MET A 15 -23.79 -6.39 -36.41
CA MET A 15 -22.73 -6.63 -35.41
C MET A 15 -22.67 -5.54 -34.34
N ALA A 16 -22.83 -4.27 -34.71
CA ALA A 16 -22.85 -3.16 -33.75
C ALA A 16 -24.06 -3.26 -32.81
N ILE A 17 -25.25 -3.56 -33.35
CA ILE A 17 -26.46 -3.78 -32.55
C ILE A 17 -26.28 -5.00 -31.64
N ALA A 18 -25.76 -6.11 -32.17
CA ALA A 18 -25.49 -7.31 -31.38
C ALA A 18 -24.49 -7.03 -30.25
N ALA A 19 -23.43 -6.27 -30.51
CA ALA A 19 -22.45 -5.87 -29.49
C ALA A 19 -23.06 -4.97 -28.42
N VAL A 20 -23.93 -4.02 -28.77
CA VAL A 20 -24.64 -3.17 -27.79
C VAL A 20 -25.63 -3.99 -26.96
N VAL A 21 -26.39 -4.88 -27.59
CA VAL A 21 -27.34 -5.77 -26.89
C VAL A 21 -26.59 -6.75 -25.99
N GLN A 22 -25.49 -7.34 -26.47
CA GLN A 22 -24.62 -8.17 -25.69
C GLN A 22 -24.06 -7.37 -24.50
N ASN A 23 -23.53 -6.17 -24.74
CA ASN A 23 -23.05 -5.31 -23.66
C ASN A 23 -24.14 -5.01 -22.63
N GLN A 24 -25.38 -4.72 -23.04
CA GLN A 24 -26.51 -4.46 -22.12
C GLN A 24 -26.95 -5.72 -21.34
N LEU A 25 -26.96 -6.89 -21.99
CA LEU A 25 -27.37 -8.16 -21.38
C LEU A 25 -26.29 -8.74 -20.45
N PHE A 26 -25.01 -8.56 -20.79
CA PHE A 26 -23.86 -9.01 -19.99
C PHE A 26 -23.39 -7.94 -18.98
N SER A 27 -23.69 -6.67 -19.21
CA SER A 27 -23.55 -5.58 -18.22
C SER A 27 -24.80 -5.44 -17.36
N ARG A 28 -25.49 -6.56 -17.06
CA ARG A 28 -26.35 -6.57 -15.86
C ARG A 28 -25.49 -5.97 -14.75
N PRO A 29 -25.93 -4.88 -14.09
CA PRO A 29 -25.22 -4.39 -12.93
C PRO A 29 -25.09 -5.62 -12.06
N THR A 30 -23.86 -6.03 -11.80
CA THR A 30 -23.61 -7.07 -10.83
C THR A 30 -24.23 -6.55 -9.55
N THR A 31 -25.45 -6.98 -9.25
CA THR A 31 -26.00 -6.93 -7.92
C THR A 31 -25.15 -7.91 -7.12
N GLY A 32 -23.99 -7.39 -6.70
CA GLY A 32 -22.96 -8.04 -5.88
C GLY A 32 -21.61 -8.21 -6.56
N PRO A 33 -20.72 -7.21 -6.46
CA PRO A 33 -19.32 -7.46 -6.08
C PRO A 33 -19.02 -6.61 -4.84
N ALA A 34 -18.31 -7.18 -3.85
CA ALA A 34 -17.83 -6.54 -2.63
C ALA A 34 -18.14 -5.03 -2.54
N ALA A 35 -19.18 -4.66 -1.76
CA ALA A 35 -19.51 -3.27 -1.48
C ALA A 35 -18.21 -2.49 -1.27
N ASP A 36 -18.01 -1.39 -2.02
CA ASP A 36 -16.81 -0.56 -1.89
C ASP A 36 -16.62 -0.22 -0.42
N LYS A 37 -15.65 -0.88 0.22
CA LYS A 37 -15.40 -0.76 1.65
C LYS A 37 -14.68 0.56 1.98
N GLY A 38 -14.39 1.38 0.97
CA GLY A 38 -13.69 2.65 1.07
C GLY A 38 -12.19 2.48 1.30
N ILE A 39 -11.52 3.61 1.60
CA ILE A 39 -10.09 3.65 1.89
C ILE A 39 -9.85 3.05 3.29
N PRO A 40 -9.01 2.00 3.42
CA PRO A 40 -8.81 1.34 4.71
C PRO A 40 -7.90 2.13 5.66
N PHE A 41 -7.11 3.08 5.17
CA PHE A 41 -6.06 3.76 5.91
C PHE A 41 -6.60 4.99 6.67
N TYR A 42 -6.20 5.15 7.92
CA TYR A 42 -6.47 6.36 8.71
C TYR A 42 -5.35 6.63 9.73
N THR A 43 -5.33 7.82 10.31
CA THR A 43 -4.37 8.17 11.37
C THR A 43 -5.10 8.71 12.60
N THR A 44 -4.57 8.39 13.77
CA THR A 44 -4.98 8.95 15.07
C THR A 44 -4.11 10.14 15.50
N ALA A 45 -3.13 10.56 14.68
CA ALA A 45 -2.25 11.67 14.97
C ALA A 45 -3.01 13.00 15.08
N SER A 46 -2.55 13.87 15.97
CA SER A 46 -2.97 15.27 15.94
C SER A 46 -2.50 15.94 14.63
N PRO A 47 -3.15 17.03 14.17
CA PRO A 47 -2.74 17.73 12.96
C PRO A 47 -1.29 18.23 12.98
N GLU A 48 -0.74 18.51 14.16
CA GLU A 48 0.67 18.89 14.31
C GLU A 48 1.60 17.70 14.17
N LEU A 49 1.32 16.59 14.85
CA LEU A 49 2.09 15.35 14.72
C LEU A 49 2.05 14.81 13.28
N ALA A 50 0.88 14.86 12.64
CA ALA A 50 0.73 14.42 11.26
C ALA A 50 1.60 15.23 10.29
N ARG A 51 1.70 16.55 10.49
CA ARG A 51 2.57 17.42 9.67
C ARG A 51 4.04 17.10 9.93
N HIS A 52 4.49 17.22 11.18
CA HIS A 52 5.90 17.02 11.52
C HIS A 52 6.38 15.60 11.18
N GLY A 53 5.58 14.58 11.47
CA GLY A 53 5.89 13.19 11.13
C GLY A 53 5.97 12.95 9.62
N SER A 54 5.07 13.57 8.83
CA SER A 54 5.12 13.47 7.37
C SER A 54 6.34 14.17 6.77
N ASP A 55 6.76 15.30 7.36
CA ASP A 55 7.97 16.01 6.95
C ASP A 55 9.21 15.16 7.21
N LEU A 56 9.34 14.56 8.40
CA LEU A 56 10.43 13.64 8.72
C LEU A 56 10.45 12.41 7.80
N VAL A 57 9.29 11.84 7.45
CA VAL A 57 9.19 10.73 6.48
C VAL A 57 9.73 11.11 5.11
N ARG A 58 9.51 12.36 4.68
CA ARG A 58 10.00 12.89 3.40
C ARG A 58 11.50 13.17 3.45
N GLU A 59 11.97 13.83 4.51
CA GLU A 59 13.37 14.21 4.70
C GLU A 59 14.30 13.01 4.85
N ASN A 60 13.78 11.91 5.42
CA ASN A 60 14.51 10.66 5.61
C ASN A 60 14.28 9.65 4.47
N ASP A 61 13.73 10.09 3.33
CA ASP A 61 13.57 9.28 2.12
C ASP A 61 12.83 7.95 2.33
N CYS A 62 11.97 7.84 3.34
CA CYS A 62 11.34 6.56 3.68
C CYS A 62 10.50 6.00 2.52
N ARG A 63 9.96 6.89 1.67
CA ARG A 63 9.12 6.57 0.49
C ARG A 63 9.91 6.06 -0.72
N GLN A 64 11.24 6.04 -0.66
CA GLN A 64 12.07 5.35 -1.65
C GLN A 64 11.87 3.84 -1.56
N CYS A 65 11.65 3.33 -0.35
CA CYS A 65 11.45 1.90 -0.10
C CYS A 65 9.99 1.57 0.23
N HIS A 66 9.35 2.36 1.07
CA HIS A 66 8.01 2.07 1.59
C HIS A 66 6.91 2.83 0.84
N SER A 67 5.71 2.25 0.81
CA SER A 67 4.49 3.03 0.54
C SER A 67 3.97 3.67 1.83
N LEU A 68 3.39 4.85 1.69
CA LEU A 68 2.62 5.52 2.74
C LEU A 68 1.46 6.27 2.08
N TRP A 69 0.26 6.14 2.62
CA TRP A 69 -1.00 6.60 2.03
C TRP A 69 -1.21 6.03 0.62
N SER A 70 -0.82 4.77 0.41
CA SER A 70 -0.76 4.12 -0.92
C SER A 70 0.14 4.81 -1.94
N VAL A 71 0.97 5.79 -1.53
CA VAL A 71 1.89 6.47 -2.43
C VAL A 71 3.33 6.02 -2.17
N ARG A 72 4.02 5.61 -3.23
CA ARG A 72 5.43 5.19 -3.22
C ARG A 72 6.19 5.83 -4.37
N ASN A 73 7.52 5.82 -4.32
CA ASN A 73 8.31 6.17 -5.49
C ASN A 73 8.10 5.11 -6.60
N ILE A 74 7.60 5.54 -7.75
CA ILE A 74 7.34 4.67 -8.91
C ILE A 74 8.62 4.19 -9.61
N MET A 75 9.73 4.91 -9.43
CA MET A 75 11.04 4.58 -10.02
C MET A 75 11.84 3.60 -9.15
N GLN A 76 11.38 3.32 -7.93
CA GLN A 76 11.99 2.35 -7.03
C GLN A 76 11.02 1.18 -6.83
N SER A 77 11.54 -0.05 -6.80
CA SER A 77 10.73 -1.27 -6.57
C SER A 77 11.35 -2.14 -5.48
N VAL A 78 11.51 -1.55 -4.28
CA VAL A 78 11.94 -2.30 -3.10
C VAL A 78 10.71 -3.02 -2.53
N PRO A 79 10.76 -4.35 -2.33
CA PRO A 79 9.64 -5.10 -1.77
C PRO A 79 9.60 -4.95 -0.24
N SER A 80 9.47 -3.71 0.24
CA SER A 80 9.29 -3.37 1.65
C SER A 80 7.81 -3.38 2.05
N PRO A 81 7.49 -3.66 3.33
CA PRO A 81 6.13 -3.50 3.86
C PRO A 81 5.61 -2.06 3.69
N SER A 82 4.29 -1.88 3.60
CA SER A 82 3.70 -0.54 3.69
C SER A 82 3.89 0.04 5.10
N LEU A 83 4.02 1.37 5.21
CA LEU A 83 3.93 2.07 6.50
C LEU A 83 2.48 2.30 6.93
N ASP A 84 1.53 2.12 6.01
CA ASP A 84 0.11 2.16 6.33
C ASP A 84 -0.26 1.00 7.28
N GLY A 85 -0.86 1.32 8.44
CA GLY A 85 -1.25 0.31 9.43
C GLY A 85 -0.16 -0.10 10.43
N MET A 86 0.99 0.57 10.44
CA MET A 86 2.08 0.22 11.36
C MET A 86 1.68 0.27 12.84
N GLY A 87 0.73 1.13 13.21
CA GLY A 87 0.16 1.21 14.56
C GLY A 87 -0.62 -0.04 14.98
N ASP A 88 -1.16 -0.80 14.02
CA ASP A 88 -1.82 -2.08 14.30
C ASP A 88 -0.86 -3.27 14.30
N LEU A 89 0.34 -3.09 13.74
CA LEU A 89 1.37 -4.10 13.62
C LEU A 89 2.41 -4.03 14.73
N ARG A 90 2.76 -2.82 15.20
CA ARG A 90 3.84 -2.55 16.15
C ARG A 90 3.47 -1.42 17.09
N THR A 91 3.98 -1.50 18.32
CA THR A 91 3.80 -0.43 19.32
C THR A 91 4.76 0.73 19.06
N GLU A 92 4.41 1.93 19.54
CA GLU A 92 5.30 3.11 19.50
C GLU A 92 6.67 2.80 20.12
N ALA A 93 6.70 2.11 21.26
CA ALA A 93 7.95 1.74 21.95
C ALA A 93 8.83 0.82 21.08
N TRP A 94 8.22 -0.14 20.37
CA TRP A 94 8.94 -1.01 19.44
C TRP A 94 9.51 -0.22 18.26
N LEU A 95 8.70 0.68 17.69
CA LEU A 95 9.11 1.53 16.56
C LEU A 95 10.26 2.46 16.95
N TYR A 96 10.18 3.07 18.14
CA TYR A 96 11.26 3.89 18.67
C TYR A 96 12.54 3.09 18.85
N ALA A 97 12.46 1.90 19.45
CA ALA A 97 13.62 1.02 19.63
C ALA A 97 14.24 0.60 18.28
N TYR A 98 13.40 0.28 17.29
CA TYR A 98 13.84 -0.09 15.95
C TYR A 98 14.56 1.06 15.23
N LEU A 99 13.95 2.26 15.20
CA LEU A 99 14.54 3.45 14.60
C LEU A 99 15.82 3.91 15.32
N SER A 100 15.91 3.66 16.62
CA SER A 100 17.07 4.04 17.44
C SER A 100 18.21 3.02 17.40
N SER A 101 18.03 1.87 16.74
CA SER A 101 19.05 0.82 16.73
C SER A 101 20.17 1.16 15.75
N PRO A 102 21.45 1.08 16.16
CA PRO A 102 22.59 1.14 15.24
C PRO A 102 22.64 -0.07 14.29
N ALA A 103 21.98 -1.17 14.65
CA ALA A 103 21.91 -2.40 13.86
C ALA A 103 20.44 -2.86 13.75
N PRO A 104 19.58 -2.19 12.96
CA PRO A 104 18.15 -2.51 12.89
C PRO A 104 17.88 -3.96 12.47
N GLN A 105 18.79 -4.55 11.69
CA GLN A 105 18.70 -5.94 11.23
C GLN A 105 18.80 -6.98 12.36
N SER A 106 19.27 -6.62 13.56
CA SER A 106 19.23 -7.51 14.72
C SER A 106 17.85 -7.56 15.39
N ILE A 107 16.99 -6.56 15.14
CA ILE A 107 15.63 -6.47 15.67
C ILE A 107 14.64 -7.03 14.65
N LEU A 108 14.75 -6.60 13.39
CA LEU A 108 13.93 -7.08 12.29
C LEU A 108 14.83 -7.50 11.13
N PRO A 109 15.19 -8.80 11.03
CA PRO A 109 16.01 -9.31 9.95
C PRO A 109 15.31 -9.14 8.61
N SER A 110 16.04 -8.64 7.62
CA SER A 110 15.57 -8.53 6.24
C SER A 110 16.21 -9.57 5.34
N ARG A 111 15.40 -10.19 4.48
CA ARG A 111 15.87 -11.04 3.37
C ARG A 111 16.45 -10.24 2.20
N LEU A 112 16.35 -8.92 2.22
CA LEU A 112 16.79 -8.06 1.12
C LEU A 112 18.32 -7.99 1.05
N LYS A 113 18.82 -7.63 -0.13
CA LYS A 113 20.24 -7.31 -0.32
C LYS A 113 20.64 -6.14 0.58
N PRO A 114 21.90 -6.07 1.07
CA PRO A 114 22.33 -5.08 2.03
C PRO A 114 21.92 -3.63 1.72
N GLU A 115 22.02 -3.22 0.46
CA GLU A 115 21.70 -1.88 -0.03
C GLU A 115 20.20 -1.51 0.04
N TYR A 116 19.32 -2.50 0.18
CA TYR A 116 17.86 -2.30 0.29
C TYR A 116 17.33 -2.63 1.69
N ARG A 117 18.20 -2.94 2.65
CA ARG A 117 17.80 -3.15 4.04
C ARG A 117 17.45 -1.80 4.68
N MET A 118 16.57 -1.84 5.67
CA MET A 118 16.26 -0.64 6.44
C MET A 118 17.56 -0.09 7.06
N PRO A 119 17.94 1.16 6.76
CA PRO A 119 19.13 1.77 7.34
C PRO A 119 18.90 2.06 8.83
N SER A 120 19.99 2.30 9.55
CA SER A 120 19.90 2.80 10.92
C SER A 120 19.54 4.29 10.91
N PHE A 121 18.63 4.68 11.80
CA PHE A 121 18.31 6.07 12.07
C PHE A 121 18.81 6.53 13.46
N ALA A 122 19.69 5.75 14.09
CA ALA A 122 20.18 6.01 15.45
C ALA A 122 20.92 7.36 15.56
N SER A 123 21.48 7.87 14.46
CA SER A 123 22.13 9.17 14.39
C SER A 123 21.18 10.36 14.32
N LEU A 124 19.88 10.13 14.06
CA LEU A 124 18.90 11.21 14.10
C LEU A 124 18.72 11.75 15.54
N PRO A 125 18.42 13.04 15.69
CA PRO A 125 18.04 13.62 16.98
C PRO A 125 16.94 12.78 17.66
N GLU A 126 17.03 12.65 18.99
CA GLU A 126 16.09 11.81 19.74
C GLU A 126 14.64 12.26 19.54
N GLU A 127 14.40 13.57 19.50
CA GLU A 127 13.06 14.11 19.28
C GLU A 127 12.49 13.72 17.92
N GLU A 128 13.31 13.68 16.87
CA GLU A 128 12.89 13.23 15.54
C GLU A 128 12.56 11.73 15.54
N ARG A 129 13.40 10.91 16.18
CA ARG A 129 13.14 9.47 16.32
C ARG A 129 11.84 9.20 17.08
N ARG A 130 11.58 9.96 18.15
CA ARG A 130 10.33 9.87 18.92
C ARG A 130 9.13 10.34 18.09
N THR A 131 9.28 11.43 17.34
CA THR A 131 8.23 11.96 16.47
C THR A 131 7.88 10.97 15.35
N LEU A 132 8.89 10.37 14.69
CA LEU A 132 8.70 9.31 13.70
C LEU A 132 8.01 8.09 14.31
N ALA A 133 8.49 7.60 15.46
CA ALA A 133 7.89 6.45 16.12
C ALA A 133 6.41 6.69 16.46
N LYS A 134 6.11 7.85 17.05
CA LYS A 134 4.75 8.25 17.41
C LYS A 134 3.85 8.44 16.19
N TYR A 135 4.37 9.05 15.12
CA TYR A 135 3.63 9.21 13.87
C TYR A 135 3.33 7.85 13.23
N LEU A 136 4.32 6.96 13.08
CA LEU A 136 4.12 5.64 12.50
C LEU A 136 3.15 4.78 13.35
N ALA A 137 3.24 4.88 14.67
CA ALA A 137 2.31 4.20 15.58
C ALA A 137 0.87 4.71 15.49
N SER A 138 0.67 5.92 14.96
CA SER A 138 -0.66 6.49 14.75
C SER A 138 -1.31 6.04 13.44
N LEU A 139 -0.59 5.34 12.55
CA LEU A 139 -1.09 4.91 11.25
C LEU A 139 -1.82 3.57 11.41
N HIS A 140 -3.12 3.58 11.14
CA HIS A 140 -3.99 2.42 11.33
C HIS A 140 -4.72 2.03 10.04
N VAL A 141 -5.23 0.80 10.04
CA VAL A 141 -6.16 0.30 9.03
C VAL A 141 -7.49 -0.06 9.66
N LYS A 142 -8.56 -0.04 8.85
CA LYS A 142 -9.85 -0.57 9.28
C LYS A 142 -9.72 -2.06 9.60
N ASP A 143 -10.46 -2.53 10.60
CA ASP A 143 -10.43 -3.93 11.08
C ASP A 143 -10.59 -4.96 9.95
N TRP A 144 -11.46 -4.67 8.98
CA TRP A 144 -11.71 -5.54 7.84
C TRP A 144 -10.50 -5.69 6.88
N TYR A 145 -9.49 -4.82 6.98
CA TYR A 145 -8.28 -4.82 6.17
C TYR A 145 -7.04 -5.31 6.93
N LEU A 146 -7.12 -5.43 8.25
CA LEU A 146 -5.97 -5.74 9.11
C LEU A 146 -5.29 -7.07 8.79
N GLU A 147 -6.07 -8.10 8.43
CA GLU A 147 -5.50 -9.39 8.01
C GLU A 147 -4.72 -9.30 6.70
N GLU A 148 -5.19 -8.49 5.74
CA GLU A 148 -4.47 -8.22 4.50
C GLU A 148 -3.17 -7.47 4.78
N THR A 149 -3.20 -6.49 5.70
CA THR A 149 -2.01 -5.76 6.15
C THR A 149 -0.95 -6.70 6.76
N ARG A 150 -1.37 -7.61 7.66
CA ARG A 150 -0.46 -8.60 8.27
C ARG A 150 0.11 -9.59 7.26
N LYS A 151 -0.74 -10.09 6.35
CA LYS A 151 -0.30 -10.97 5.26
C LYS A 151 0.73 -10.28 4.37
N SER A 152 0.47 -9.03 3.97
CA SER A 152 1.39 -8.24 3.16
C SER A 152 2.73 -8.04 3.87
N GLU A 153 2.73 -7.65 5.16
CA GLU A 153 3.96 -7.53 5.94
C GLU A 153 4.75 -8.84 5.96
N TYR A 154 4.08 -9.96 6.26
CA TYR A 154 4.69 -11.30 6.29
C TYR A 154 5.35 -11.66 4.95
N GLU A 155 4.64 -11.48 3.84
CA GLU A 155 5.15 -11.78 2.50
C GLU A 155 6.37 -10.92 2.15
N LYS A 156 6.36 -9.63 2.51
CA LYS A 156 7.51 -8.75 2.26
C LYS A 156 8.73 -9.17 3.08
N LEU A 157 8.54 -9.46 4.36
CA LEU A 157 9.62 -9.83 5.28
C LEU A 157 10.21 -11.21 4.97
N THR A 158 9.37 -12.21 4.68
CA THR A 158 9.80 -13.62 4.54
C THR A 158 9.99 -14.05 3.09
N GLY A 159 9.28 -13.43 2.15
CA GLY A 159 9.22 -13.86 0.75
C GLY A 159 8.32 -15.07 0.52
N LYS A 160 7.52 -15.48 1.51
CA LYS A 160 6.60 -16.62 1.44
C LYS A 160 5.14 -16.16 1.37
N ASP A 161 4.29 -16.94 0.70
CA ASP A 161 2.85 -16.66 0.50
C ASP A 161 1.94 -17.56 1.38
N ASP A 162 2.51 -18.20 2.39
CA ASP A 162 1.86 -19.20 3.26
C ASP A 162 1.32 -18.63 4.58
N TYR A 163 1.06 -17.33 4.63
CA TYR A 163 0.50 -16.68 5.83
C TYR A 163 -0.79 -17.36 6.28
N LYS A 164 -0.75 -18.01 7.45
CA LYS A 164 -1.86 -18.76 8.08
C LYS A 164 -2.45 -19.90 7.21
N LYS A 165 -1.69 -20.44 6.26
CA LYS A 165 -2.05 -21.69 5.56
C LYS A 165 -1.78 -22.92 6.43
#